data_AF-A0A961XCD5-F1
#
_entry.id   AF-A0A961XCD5-F1
#
_cell.length_a   1.000
_cell.length_b   1.000
_cell.length_c   1.000
_cell.angle_alpha   90.00
_cell.angle_beta   90.00
_cell.angle_gamma   90.00
#
_symmetry.space_group_name_H-M   'P 1'
#
loop_
_entity.id
_entity.type
_entity.pdbx_description
1 polymer ?
#
loop_
_entity_poly.entity_id
_entity_poly.type
_entity_poly.pdbx_seq_one_letter_code
_entity_poly.pdbx_strand_id
1 'polypeptide(L)' 'MSANAAFFTRTLADSDPDIFGAITKELGRQRHEIELIASENIVSRAVLEAQGS' A
#
# COMPACT_ATOMS: atom_id res chain seq x y z
N MET A 1 -4.65 -20.55 17.29
CA MET A 1 -3.57 -20.21 16.34
C MET A 1 -2.37 -19.72 17.12
N SER A 2 -1.16 -20.19 16.80
CA SER A 2 0.06 -19.65 17.43
C SER A 2 0.25 -18.18 17.06
N ALA A 3 0.75 -17.35 17.97
CA ALA A 3 1.01 -15.93 17.74
C ALA A 3 1.90 -15.69 16.50
N ASN A 4 2.85 -16.59 16.23
CA ASN A 4 3.69 -16.54 15.04
C ASN A 4 2.89 -16.71 13.74
N ALA A 5 1.90 -17.60 13.71
CA ALA A 5 1.09 -17.79 12.51
C ALA A 5 0.27 -16.53 12.18
N ALA A 6 -0.31 -15.88 13.20
CA ALA A 6 -1.07 -14.64 13.04
C ALA A 6 -0.18 -13.44 12.66
N PHE A 7 1.10 -13.44 13.02
CA PHE A 7 2.02 -12.39 12.61
C PHE A 7 2.26 -12.39 11.09
N PHE A 8 2.45 -13.56 10.48
CA PHE A 8 2.76 -13.66 9.05
C PHE A 8 1.55 -13.63 8.11
N THR A 9 0.34 -13.92 8.60
CA THR A 9 -0.85 -14.06 7.74
C THR A 9 -1.86 -12.92 7.85
N ARG A 10 -1.77 -12.07 8.88
CA ARG A 10 -2.66 -10.91 8.99
C ARG A 10 -2.39 -9.91 7.88
N THR A 11 -3.45 -9.29 7.40
CA THR A 11 -3.31 -8.19 6.45
C THR A 11 -2.72 -6.96 7.14
N LEU A 12 -2.24 -6.00 6.34
CA LEU A 12 -1.82 -4.70 6.86
C LEU A 12 -2.99 -3.97 7.54
N ALA A 13 -4.20 -4.07 6.99
CA ALA A 13 -5.40 -3.46 7.57
C ALA A 13 -5.71 -3.99 8.98
N ASP A 14 -5.46 -5.28 9.24
CA ASP A 14 -5.70 -5.89 10.55
C ASP A 14 -4.52 -5.70 11.52
N SER A 15 -3.30 -5.61 10.99
CA SER A 15 -2.08 -5.50 11.81
C SER A 15 -1.76 -4.06 12.19
N ASP A 16 -2.00 -3.13 11.28
CA ASP A 16 -1.76 -1.69 11.43
C ASP A 16 -2.80 -0.87 10.64
N PRO A 17 -3.99 -0.64 11.22
CA PRO A 17 -5.07 0.12 10.58
C PRO A 17 -4.68 1.57 10.26
N ASP A 18 -3.79 2.16 11.05
CA ASP A 18 -3.39 3.57 10.90
C ASP A 18 -2.54 3.75 9.64
N ILE A 19 -1.54 2.88 9.43
CA ILE A 19 -0.72 2.88 8.22
C ILE A 19 -1.56 2.51 6.99
N PHE A 20 -2.43 1.51 7.09
CA PHE A 20 -3.35 1.16 6.01
C PHE A 20 -4.23 2.36 5.60
N GLY A 21 -4.75 3.09 6.58
CA GLY A 21 -5.52 4.31 6.37
C GLY A 21 -4.71 5.42 5.69
N ALA A 22 -3.44 5.61 6.09
CA ALA A 22 -2.56 6.58 5.46
C ALA A 22 -2.26 6.25 3.98
N ILE A 23 -1.95 4.99 3.67
CA ILE A 23 -1.73 4.52 2.30
C ILE A 23 -2.98 4.71 1.44
N THR A 24 -4.16 4.40 1.98
CA THR A 24 -5.43 4.56 1.27
C THR A 24 -5.73 6.02 0.95
N LYS A 25 -5.43 6.93 1.87
CA LYS A 25 -5.57 8.38 1.65
C LYS A 25 -4.61 8.87 0.57
N GLU A 26 -3.35 8.42 0.58
CA GLU A 26 -2.36 8.79 -0.43
C GLU A 26 -2.72 8.24 -1.82
N LEU A 27 -3.21 7.00 -1.90
CA LEU A 27 -3.76 6.46 -3.14
C LEU A 27 -4.94 7.30 -3.65
N GLY A 28 -5.77 7.81 -2.75
CA GLY A 28 -6.81 8.79 -3.05
C GLY A 28 -6.24 10.06 -3.65
N ARG A 29 -5.24 10.67 -3.00
CA ARG A 29 -4.57 11.89 -3.48
C ARG A 29 -4.02 11.72 -4.90
N GLN A 30 -3.23 10.66 -5.15
CA GLN A 30 -2.63 10.37 -6.45
C GLN A 30 -3.66 10.15 -7.57
N ARG A 31 -4.89 9.73 -7.24
CA ARG A 31 -5.96 9.48 -8.23
C ARG A 31 -6.81 10.72 -8.55
N HIS A 32 -6.89 11.69 -7.65
CA HIS A 32 -7.79 12.83 -7.79
C HIS A 32 -7.07 14.14 -8.10
N GLU A 33 -5.74 14.16 -8.03
CA GLU A 33 -4.90 15.31 -8.40
C GLU A 33 -4.23 15.09 -9.76
N ILE A 34 -3.87 16.20 -10.42
CA ILE A 34 -3.01 16.16 -11.60
C ILE A 34 -1.56 16.21 -11.13
N GLU A 35 -0.82 15.12 -11.35
CA GLU A 35 0.60 15.06 -11.00
C GLU A 35 1.44 15.72 -12.09
N LEU A 36 2.19 16.77 -11.72
CA LEU A 36 2.98 17.60 -12.65
C LEU A 36 4.49 17.55 -12.34
N ILE A 37 4.89 16.73 -11.37
CA ILE A 37 6.30 16.52 -11.04
C ILE A 37 6.95 15.67 -12.14
N ALA A 38 7.88 16.26 -12.89
CA ALA A 38 8.48 15.63 -14.07
C ALA A 38 9.24 14.31 -13.79
N SER A 39 9.68 14.09 -12.55
CA SER A 39 10.39 12.87 -12.14
C SER A 39 9.49 11.77 -11.59
N GLU A 40 8.20 12.05 -11.33
CA GLU A 40 7.27 11.09 -10.76
C GLU A 40 6.50 10.33 -11.83
N ASN A 41 6.03 9.13 -11.48
CA ASN A 41 5.29 8.25 -12.39
C ASN A 41 4.38 7.28 -11.63
N ILE A 42 3.38 6.73 -12.32
CA ILE A 42 2.48 5.70 -11.79
C ILE A 42 2.89 4.35 -12.38
N VAL A 43 3.42 3.46 -11.52
CA VAL A 43 3.89 2.14 -11.93
C VAL A 43 2.73 1.15 -12.15
N SER A 44 3.00 0.09 -12.91
CA SER A 44 1.99 -0.95 -13.16
C SER A 44 1.75 -1.83 -11.93
N ARG A 45 0.58 -2.48 -11.88
CA ARG A 45 0.25 -3.44 -10.81
C ARG A 45 1.27 -4.57 -10.70
N ALA A 46 1.80 -5.05 -11.83
CA ALA A 46 2.81 -6.12 -11.84
C ALA A 46 4.12 -5.71 -11.13
N VAL A 47 4.52 -4.44 -11.25
CA VAL A 47 5.70 -3.92 -10.53
C VAL A 47 5.43 -3.86 -9.03
N LEU A 48 4.24 -3.42 -8.61
CA LEU A 48 3.84 -3.37 -7.20
C LEU A 48 3.76 -4.77 -6.57
N GLU A 49 3.21 -5.75 -7.29
CA GLU A 49 3.15 -7.15 -6.85
C GLU A 49 4.56 -7.72 -6.61
N ALA A 50 5.50 -7.45 -7.51
CA ALA A 50 6.89 -7.89 -7.36
C ALA A 50 7.65 -7.18 -6.23
N GLN A 51 7.27 -5.95 -5.87
CA GLN A 51 7.89 -5.22 -4.76
C GLN A 51 7.52 -5.84 -3.39
N GLY A 52 6.34 -6.46 -3.28
CA GLY A 52 5.82 -7.05 -2.04
C GLY A 52 5.90 -8.58 -1.97
N SER A 53 6.56 -9.23 -2.92
CA SER A 53 6.70 -10.70 -3.01
C SER A 53 7.88 -11.26 -2.23
#